data_AF-A0A1A2NV46-F1
#
_entry.id   AF-A0A1A2NV46-F1
#
_cell.length_a   1.000
_cell.length_b   1.000
_cell.length_c   1.000
_cell.angle_alpha   90.00
_cell.angle_beta   90.00
_cell.angle_gamma   90.00
#
_symmetry.space_group_name_H-M   'P 1'
#
loop_
_entity.id
_entity.type
_entity.pdbx_description
1 polymer ?
#
loop_
_entity_poly.entity_id
_entity_poly.type
_entity_poly.pdbx_seq_one_letter_code
_entity_poly.pdbx_strand_id
1 'polypeptide(L)'
;TRLRPSGRGADVWEDLHPTAAQQVQLYEWLVAKGERVLTGDSFFHLAPLGSSGALAGLNMCGAGRVVCLIDPVGDVYACPFAIHDRFLAGNVLTDNGFDNVWKNAPLFRELRKPQSAGACGSCGHYDACRGGCMAAKFFTGLPMDGPDPECVQGHSEAALARRRETPRPRADHSRKSGGPVPLTLSRPPARLCNESPV
;
A
#
# COMPACT_ATOMS: atom_id res chain seq x y z
N THR A 1 -0.01 -5.28 -9.86
CA THR A 1 -0.12 -4.33 -8.73
C THR A 1 0.57 -4.94 -7.52
N ARG A 2 1.30 -4.17 -6.70
CA ARG A 2 1.90 -4.70 -5.47
C ARG A 2 0.81 -5.16 -4.52
N LEU A 3 1.00 -6.28 -3.83
CA LEU A 3 0.04 -6.76 -2.84
C LEU A 3 0.07 -5.83 -1.63
N ARG A 4 -1.05 -5.14 -1.37
CA ARG A 4 -1.17 -4.27 -0.19
C ARG A 4 -1.77 -5.08 0.96
N PRO A 5 -1.09 -5.15 2.12
CA PRO A 5 -1.54 -5.96 3.26
C PRO A 5 -2.73 -5.35 4.01
N SER A 6 -3.82 -4.93 3.35
CA SER A 6 -5.00 -4.37 4.02
C SER A 6 -6.16 -5.37 4.06
N GLY A 7 -6.96 -5.34 5.14
CA GLY A 7 -8.07 -6.29 5.32
C GLY A 7 -7.56 -7.74 5.28
N ARG A 8 -8.25 -8.61 4.53
CA ARG A 8 -7.80 -10.00 4.31
C ARG A 8 -6.47 -10.13 3.57
N GLY A 9 -6.02 -9.06 2.91
CA GLY A 9 -4.69 -9.01 2.31
C GLY A 9 -3.56 -9.09 3.34
N ALA A 10 -3.81 -8.69 4.58
CA ALA A 10 -2.85 -8.82 5.68
C ALA A 10 -2.57 -10.28 6.03
N ASP A 11 -3.60 -11.13 6.00
CA ASP A 11 -3.52 -12.54 6.41
C ASP A 11 -2.70 -13.40 5.43
N VAL A 12 -2.64 -12.98 4.15
CA VAL A 12 -1.98 -13.71 3.06
C VAL A 12 -0.74 -13.01 2.54
N TRP A 13 -0.32 -11.92 3.20
CA TRP A 13 0.77 -11.09 2.68
C TRP A 13 2.08 -11.87 2.61
N GLU A 14 2.43 -12.62 3.66
CA GLU A 14 3.64 -13.44 3.72
C GLU A 14 3.71 -14.50 2.60
N ASP A 15 2.56 -15.00 2.15
CA ASP A 15 2.48 -16.04 1.10
C ASP A 15 2.50 -15.47 -0.32
N LEU A 16 2.02 -14.23 -0.50
CA LEU A 16 1.68 -13.68 -1.81
C LEU A 16 2.44 -12.39 -2.17
N HIS A 17 3.23 -11.82 -1.26
CA HIS A 17 4.04 -10.66 -1.60
C HIS A 17 5.13 -11.06 -2.62
N PRO A 18 5.49 -10.18 -3.58
CA PRO A 18 6.56 -10.47 -4.52
C PRO A 18 7.90 -10.71 -3.80
N THR A 19 8.66 -11.70 -4.29
CA THR A 19 10.07 -11.86 -3.91
C THR A 19 10.92 -10.74 -4.50
N ALA A 20 12.14 -10.55 -3.98
CA ALA A 20 13.08 -9.57 -4.53
C ALA A 20 13.33 -9.75 -6.04
N ALA A 21 13.46 -11.00 -6.51
CA ALA A 21 13.62 -11.30 -7.93
C ALA A 21 12.38 -10.94 -8.75
N GLN A 22 11.18 -11.21 -8.23
CA GLN A 22 9.93 -10.83 -8.88
C GLN A 22 9.74 -9.31 -8.95
N GLN A 23 10.23 -8.56 -7.95
CA GLN A 23 10.22 -7.09 -7.97
C GLN A 23 11.10 -6.53 -9.09
N VAL A 24 12.29 -7.11 -9.29
CA VAL A 24 13.18 -6.75 -10.41
C VAL A 24 12.50 -7.07 -11.75
N GLN A 25 11.92 -8.26 -11.89
CA GLN A 25 11.19 -8.65 -13.10
C GLN A 25 10.02 -7.69 -13.39
N LEU A 26 9.25 -7.31 -12.36
CA LEU A 26 8.15 -6.35 -12.49
C LEU A 26 8.67 -4.97 -12.91
N TYR A 27 9.77 -4.51 -12.32
CA TYR A 27 10.42 -3.25 -12.69
C TYR A 27 10.82 -3.24 -14.16
N GLU A 28 11.56 -4.25 -14.63
CA GLU A 28 12.00 -4.36 -16.02
C GLU A 28 10.81 -4.37 -16.99
N TRP A 29 9.75 -5.09 -16.63
CA TRP A 29 8.53 -5.12 -17.43
C TRP A 29 7.86 -3.74 -17.50
N LEU A 30 7.75 -3.02 -16.38
CA LEU A 30 7.17 -1.68 -16.33
C LEU A 30 7.96 -0.68 -17.19
N VAL A 31 9.29 -0.69 -17.08
CA VAL A 31 10.17 0.15 -17.91
C VAL A 31 10.00 -0.19 -19.40
N ALA A 32 9.98 -1.47 -19.76
CA ALA A 32 9.81 -1.90 -21.15
C ALA A 32 8.44 -1.53 -21.75
N LYS A 33 7.39 -1.47 -20.92
CA LYS A 33 6.05 -1.05 -21.37
C LYS A 33 5.90 0.46 -21.42
N GLY A 34 6.60 1.20 -20.55
CA GLY A 34 6.50 2.65 -20.45
C GLY A 34 5.05 3.09 -20.18
N GLU A 35 4.64 4.19 -20.81
CA GLU A 35 3.32 4.80 -20.62
C GLU A 35 2.14 3.95 -21.13
N ARG A 36 2.40 2.84 -21.84
CA ARG A 36 1.35 1.90 -22.25
C ARG A 36 0.69 1.20 -21.06
N VAL A 37 1.33 1.23 -19.90
CA VAL A 37 0.77 0.74 -18.64
C VAL A 37 0.68 1.92 -17.69
N LEU A 38 -0.55 2.36 -17.43
CA LEU A 38 -0.80 3.37 -16.41
C LEU A 38 -0.58 2.74 -15.04
N THR A 39 0.58 3.02 -14.48
CA THR A 39 0.86 2.74 -13.08
C THR A 39 0.18 3.81 -12.25
N GLY A 40 -0.75 3.40 -11.38
CA GLY A 40 -1.13 4.25 -10.26
C GLY A 40 0.10 4.64 -9.43
N ASP A 41 -0.09 5.55 -8.49
CA ASP A 41 0.91 6.15 -7.59
C ASP A 41 1.59 5.18 -6.59
N SER A 42 1.79 3.90 -6.94
CA SER A 42 2.06 2.81 -6.00
C SER A 42 3.40 2.09 -6.16
N PHE A 43 4.18 2.35 -7.21
CA PHE A 43 5.44 1.62 -7.50
C PHE A 43 6.74 2.36 -7.15
N PHE A 44 6.68 3.45 -6.39
CA PHE A 44 7.88 4.21 -5.98
C PHE A 44 8.90 3.41 -5.15
N HIS A 45 8.49 2.30 -4.52
CA HIS A 45 9.42 1.37 -3.87
C HIS A 45 10.38 0.68 -4.85
N LEU A 46 10.04 0.62 -6.15
CA LEU A 46 10.88 0.08 -7.23
C LEU A 46 11.79 1.15 -7.86
N ALA A 47 11.53 2.44 -7.63
CA ALA A 47 12.33 3.53 -8.20
C ALA A 47 13.85 3.41 -7.93
N PRO A 48 14.32 2.88 -6.78
CA PRO A 48 15.73 2.65 -6.53
C PRO A 48 16.42 1.61 -7.45
N LEU A 49 15.68 0.80 -8.21
CA LEU A 49 16.24 -0.23 -9.10
C LEU A 49 16.86 0.33 -10.39
N GLY A 50 16.56 1.57 -10.74
CA GLY A 50 17.20 2.20 -11.90
C GLY A 50 17.31 3.71 -11.77
N SER A 51 17.53 4.37 -12.90
CA SER A 51 17.73 5.81 -12.94
C SER A 51 16.46 6.57 -12.54
N SER A 52 16.63 7.69 -11.84
CA SER A 52 15.54 8.61 -11.50
C SER A 52 14.72 8.96 -12.75
N GLY A 53 13.40 8.75 -12.70
CA GLY A 53 12.48 9.01 -13.81
C GLY A 53 12.24 7.82 -14.76
N ALA A 54 12.91 6.68 -14.56
CA ALA A 54 12.63 5.47 -15.36
C ALA A 54 11.22 4.91 -15.16
N LEU A 55 10.63 5.13 -13.98
CA LEU A 55 9.22 4.86 -13.71
C LEU A 55 8.47 6.19 -13.61
N ALA A 56 7.40 6.32 -14.39
CA ALA A 56 6.48 7.45 -14.26
C ALA A 56 5.66 7.35 -12.97
N GLY A 57 5.36 8.48 -12.35
CA GLY A 57 4.48 8.58 -11.19
C GLY A 57 5.09 9.31 -10.00
N LEU A 58 4.39 9.26 -8.86
CA LEU A 58 4.89 9.81 -7.61
C LEU A 58 6.07 9.00 -7.10
N ASN A 59 7.05 9.67 -6.50
CA ASN A 59 8.17 9.05 -5.77
C ASN A 59 7.99 9.12 -4.24
N MET A 60 6.80 9.48 -3.77
CA MET A 60 6.49 9.65 -2.35
C MET A 60 5.08 9.19 -1.99
N CYS A 61 4.83 8.99 -0.69
CA CYS A 61 3.51 8.64 -0.19
C CYS A 61 2.49 9.76 -0.41
N GLY A 62 1.44 9.48 -1.20
CA GLY A 62 0.37 10.43 -1.50
C GLY A 62 -0.74 10.56 -0.44
N ALA A 63 -0.70 9.76 0.63
CA ALA A 63 -1.77 9.68 1.63
C ALA A 63 -2.07 11.04 2.27
N GLY A 64 -3.32 11.49 2.18
CA GLY A 64 -3.77 12.80 2.65
C GLY A 64 -3.16 14.00 1.89
N ARG A 65 -2.35 13.78 0.85
CA ARG A 65 -1.70 14.82 0.04
C ARG A 65 -2.32 14.95 -1.35
N VAL A 66 -2.45 13.82 -2.03
CA VAL A 66 -3.01 13.72 -3.40
C VAL A 66 -4.03 12.61 -3.53
N VAL A 67 -4.18 11.77 -2.50
CA VAL A 67 -5.18 10.71 -2.43
C VAL A 67 -5.78 10.64 -1.03
N CYS A 68 -7.07 10.28 -0.97
CA CYS A 68 -7.77 9.80 0.21
C CYS A 68 -8.86 8.81 -0.24
N LEU A 69 -9.49 8.11 0.70
CA LEU A 69 -10.66 7.29 0.46
C LEU A 69 -11.84 7.90 1.21
N ILE A 70 -13.00 7.96 0.56
CA ILE A 70 -14.29 8.18 1.24
C ILE A 70 -15.05 6.86 1.10
N ASP A 71 -15.41 6.25 2.22
CA ASP A 71 -16.15 4.99 2.23
C ASP A 71 -17.67 5.21 2.07
N PRO A 72 -18.48 4.13 1.92
CA PRO A 72 -19.91 4.25 1.71
C PRO A 72 -20.71 4.88 2.87
N VAL A 73 -20.17 4.93 4.09
CA VAL A 73 -20.81 5.58 5.25
C VAL A 73 -20.31 7.01 5.47
N GLY A 74 -19.42 7.47 4.60
CA GLY A 74 -18.90 8.83 4.58
C GLY A 74 -17.58 9.01 5.32
N ASP A 75 -16.98 7.96 5.88
CA ASP A 75 -15.71 8.04 6.58
C ASP A 75 -14.59 8.32 5.59
N VAL A 76 -13.71 9.26 5.95
CA VAL A 76 -12.60 9.71 5.11
C VAL A 76 -11.29 9.18 5.68
N TYR A 77 -10.62 8.30 4.95
CA TYR A 77 -9.31 7.74 5.32
C TYR A 77 -8.19 8.35 4.49
N ALA A 78 -7.00 8.47 5.06
CA ALA A 78 -5.84 9.06 4.38
C ALA A 78 -5.38 8.29 3.13
N CYS A 79 -5.64 6.99 3.07
CA CYS A 79 -5.21 6.13 1.97
C CYS A 79 -6.23 5.03 1.72
N PRO A 80 -6.55 4.68 0.45
CA PRO A 80 -7.44 3.55 0.14
C PRO A 80 -6.91 2.20 0.62
N PHE A 81 -5.61 2.11 0.89
CA PHE A 81 -4.97 0.92 1.44
C PHE A 81 -4.84 0.97 2.97
N ALA A 82 -5.37 2.00 3.64
CA ALA A 82 -5.24 2.20 5.08
C ALA A 82 -6.58 2.52 5.74
N ILE A 83 -7.55 1.63 5.54
CA ILE A 83 -8.90 1.71 6.14
C ILE A 83 -8.82 1.19 7.58
N HIS A 84 -8.29 2.03 8.47
CA HIS A 84 -8.08 1.75 9.89
C HIS A 84 -8.20 3.04 10.69
N ASP A 85 -8.68 2.98 11.93
CA ASP A 85 -8.96 4.17 12.78
C ASP A 85 -7.78 5.14 12.88
N ARG A 86 -6.55 4.61 12.96
CA ARG A 86 -5.30 5.41 12.94
C ARG A 86 -5.19 6.37 11.74
N PHE A 87 -5.86 6.06 10.64
CA PHE A 87 -5.83 6.83 9.40
C PHE A 87 -7.19 7.45 9.04
N LEU A 88 -8.17 7.40 9.95
CA LEU A 88 -9.45 8.09 9.82
C LEU A 88 -9.24 9.59 10.06
N ALA A 89 -9.64 10.40 9.08
CA ALA A 89 -9.49 11.86 9.11
C ALA A 89 -10.79 12.59 9.51
N GLY A 90 -11.93 11.92 9.38
CA GLY A 90 -13.25 12.47 9.67
C GLY A 90 -14.34 11.78 8.87
N ASN A 91 -15.54 12.35 8.85
CA ASN A 91 -16.69 11.88 8.08
C ASN A 91 -17.36 13.06 7.35
N VAL A 92 -17.66 12.88 6.07
CA VAL A 92 -18.20 13.96 5.21
C VAL A 92 -19.58 14.46 5.64
N LEU A 93 -20.35 13.64 6.36
CA LEU A 93 -21.70 13.97 6.80
C LEU A 93 -21.71 14.73 8.13
N THR A 94 -20.70 14.51 8.99
CA THR A 94 -20.66 15.09 10.35
C THR A 94 -19.63 16.21 10.50
N ASP A 95 -18.61 16.26 9.64
CA ASP A 95 -17.47 17.16 9.81
C ASP A 95 -17.46 18.30 8.78
N ASN A 96 -18.63 18.88 8.52
CA ASN A 96 -18.82 20.02 7.62
C ASN A 96 -18.35 19.78 6.17
N GLY A 97 -18.57 18.57 5.65
CA GLY A 97 -18.29 18.22 4.26
C GLY A 97 -16.84 17.84 3.97
N PHE A 98 -16.61 17.29 2.78
CA PHE A 98 -15.30 16.82 2.35
C PHE A 98 -14.25 17.94 2.30
N ASP A 99 -14.61 19.16 1.91
CA ASP A 99 -13.66 20.28 1.83
C ASP A 99 -13.00 20.58 3.19
N ASN A 100 -13.81 20.58 4.26
CA ASN A 100 -13.31 20.79 5.60
C ASN A 100 -12.40 19.64 6.05
N VAL A 101 -12.82 18.38 5.86
CA VAL A 101 -11.97 17.22 6.18
C VAL A 101 -10.65 17.27 5.41
N TRP A 102 -10.71 17.52 4.10
CA TRP A 102 -9.53 17.58 3.25
C TRP A 102 -8.57 18.68 3.68
N LYS A 103 -9.03 19.90 3.96
CA LYS A 103 -8.14 21.04 4.28
C LYS A 103 -7.70 21.05 5.75
N ASN A 104 -8.59 20.67 6.67
CA ASN A 104 -8.45 21.00 8.08
C ASN A 104 -8.29 19.79 9.00
N ALA A 105 -8.54 18.56 8.55
CA ALA A 105 -8.37 17.37 9.41
C ALA A 105 -6.94 17.33 9.99
N PRO A 106 -6.78 17.18 11.32
CA PRO A 106 -5.48 17.15 11.97
C PRO A 106 -4.54 16.11 11.36
N LEU A 107 -5.06 14.92 11.05
CA LEU A 107 -4.32 13.84 10.40
C LEU A 107 -3.73 14.26 9.05
N PHE A 108 -4.53 14.89 8.18
CA PHE A 108 -4.05 15.29 6.85
C PHE A 108 -3.04 16.43 6.95
N ARG A 109 -3.25 17.37 7.87
CA ARG A 109 -2.27 18.43 8.16
C ARG A 109 -0.95 17.85 8.63
N GLU A 110 -0.99 16.85 9.51
CA GLU A 110 0.21 16.14 9.97
C GLU A 110 0.92 15.40 8.84
N LEU A 111 0.17 14.61 8.07
CA LEU A 111 0.71 13.87 6.92
C LEU A 111 1.30 14.80 5.86
N ARG A 112 0.86 16.06 5.75
CA ARG A 112 1.42 17.03 4.79
C ARG A 112 2.72 17.67 5.24
N LYS A 113 3.06 17.61 6.53
CA LYS A 113 4.36 18.13 7.02
C LYS A 113 5.52 17.36 6.41
N PRO A 114 6.71 17.98 6.30
CA PRO A 114 7.94 17.27 5.98
C PRO A 114 8.11 16.06 6.90
N GLN A 115 8.31 14.88 6.31
CA GLN A 115 8.45 13.64 7.06
C GLN A 115 9.93 13.36 7.33
N SER A 116 10.22 12.81 8.51
CA SER A 116 11.56 12.29 8.81
C SER A 116 11.89 11.13 7.86
N ALA A 117 13.14 11.06 7.44
CA ALA A 117 13.65 9.92 6.68
C ALA A 117 13.77 8.64 7.52
N GLY A 118 13.73 8.77 8.86
CA GLY A 118 13.81 7.66 9.79
C GLY A 118 15.05 6.78 9.54
N ALA A 119 14.86 5.47 9.56
CA ALA A 119 15.89 4.47 9.25
C ALA A 119 16.47 4.61 7.83
N CYS A 120 15.78 5.29 6.91
CA CYS A 120 16.23 5.51 5.55
C CYS A 120 17.10 6.77 5.39
N GLY A 121 17.36 7.55 6.46
CA GLY A 121 18.06 8.84 6.37
C GLY A 121 19.49 8.79 5.83
N SER A 122 20.18 7.65 5.98
CA SER A 122 21.52 7.42 5.42
C SER A 122 21.50 6.61 4.11
N CYS A 123 20.32 6.25 3.60
CA CYS A 123 20.20 5.47 2.38
C CYS A 123 20.41 6.36 1.14
N GLY A 124 21.38 5.99 0.29
CA GLY A 124 21.67 6.71 -0.97
C GLY A 124 20.51 6.75 -1.97
N HIS A 125 19.45 5.97 -1.75
CA HIS A 125 18.25 5.94 -2.59
C HIS A 125 17.04 6.64 -1.96
N TYR A 126 17.20 7.34 -0.83
CA TYR A 126 16.07 7.94 -0.12
C TYR A 126 15.27 8.91 -1.00
N ASP A 127 15.91 9.71 -1.83
CA ASP A 127 15.23 10.66 -2.72
C ASP A 127 14.37 9.98 -3.80
N ALA A 128 14.67 8.73 -4.15
CA ALA A 128 13.95 7.97 -5.16
C ALA A 128 12.63 7.38 -4.64
N CYS A 129 12.54 7.02 -3.36
CA CYS A 129 11.35 6.33 -2.80
C CYS A 129 10.74 6.98 -1.56
N ARG A 130 11.44 7.94 -0.93
CA ARG A 130 11.05 8.63 0.31
C ARG A 130 10.67 7.69 1.45
N GLY A 131 11.37 6.57 1.56
CA GLY A 131 11.13 5.55 2.59
C GLY A 131 9.91 4.65 2.33
N GLY A 132 9.33 4.72 1.13
CA GLY A 132 8.28 3.82 0.68
C GLY A 132 6.93 4.03 1.39
N CYS A 133 6.07 3.01 1.37
CA CYS A 133 4.67 3.17 1.70
C CYS A 133 4.36 2.93 3.18
N MET A 134 3.78 3.97 3.80
CA MET A 134 3.21 3.93 5.15
C MET A 134 2.22 2.78 5.39
N ALA A 135 1.26 2.57 4.48
CA ALA A 135 0.24 1.54 4.67
C ALA A 135 0.87 0.14 4.72
N ALA A 136 1.84 -0.12 3.85
CA ALA A 136 2.54 -1.40 3.83
C ALA A 136 3.30 -1.64 5.15
N LYS A 137 4.03 -0.63 5.66
CA LYS A 137 4.70 -0.73 6.97
C LYS A 137 3.71 -1.02 8.08
N PHE A 138 2.63 -0.24 8.14
CA PHE A 138 1.65 -0.35 9.21
C PHE A 138 1.06 -1.75 9.29
N PHE A 139 0.58 -2.30 8.17
CA PHE A 139 -0.07 -3.62 8.22
C PHE A 139 0.88 -4.81 8.26
N THR A 140 2.16 -4.65 7.91
CA THR A 140 3.17 -5.69 8.18
C THR A 140 3.74 -5.62 9.59
N GLY A 141 3.28 -4.67 10.42
CA GLY A 141 3.76 -4.48 11.79
C GLY A 141 5.14 -3.83 11.87
N LEU A 142 5.61 -3.21 10.78
CA LEU A 142 6.86 -2.46 10.77
C LEU A 142 6.64 -1.03 11.33
N PRO A 143 7.68 -0.45 11.97
CA PRO A 143 7.59 0.90 12.49
C PRO A 143 7.46 1.93 11.36
N MET A 144 6.76 3.03 11.63
CA MET A 144 6.43 4.05 10.63
C MET A 144 7.66 4.75 10.03
N ASP A 145 8.69 4.92 10.85
CA ASP A 145 10.01 5.45 10.50
C ASP A 145 10.99 4.36 10.02
N GLY A 146 10.54 3.11 9.91
CA GLY A 146 11.30 2.01 9.30
C GLY A 146 11.27 2.02 7.78
N PRO A 147 12.00 1.10 7.12
CA PRO A 147 11.92 0.89 5.67
C PRO A 147 10.57 0.29 5.23
N ASP A 148 10.21 0.44 3.96
CA ASP A 148 9.08 -0.29 3.36
C ASP A 148 9.36 -1.80 3.43
N PRO A 149 8.38 -2.65 3.79
CA PRO A 149 8.57 -4.10 3.83
C PRO A 149 9.09 -4.67 2.51
N GLU A 150 8.75 -4.06 1.38
CA GLU A 150 9.18 -4.47 0.04
C GLU A 150 10.37 -3.63 -0.47
N CYS A 151 11.20 -3.09 0.45
CA CYS A 151 12.39 -2.33 0.08
C CYS A 151 13.32 -3.16 -0.81
N VAL A 152 13.54 -2.72 -2.05
CA VAL A 152 14.38 -3.42 -3.04
C VAL A 152 15.86 -3.51 -2.66
N GLN A 153 16.30 -2.80 -1.62
CA GLN A 153 17.64 -2.88 -1.04
C GLN A 153 17.71 -3.88 0.14
N GLY A 154 16.60 -4.55 0.48
CA GLY A 154 16.56 -5.55 1.56
C GLY A 154 16.58 -4.98 2.99
N HIS A 155 16.51 -3.66 3.17
CA HIS A 155 16.66 -3.03 4.49
C HIS A 155 15.57 -3.43 5.51
N SER A 156 14.44 -3.96 5.07
CA SER A 156 13.33 -4.44 5.92
C SER A 156 13.47 -5.89 6.37
N GLU A 157 14.33 -6.70 5.75
CA GLU A 157 14.35 -8.16 5.92
C GLU A 157 14.56 -8.59 7.39
N ALA A 158 15.51 -7.96 8.08
CA ALA A 158 15.80 -8.28 9.47
C ALA A 158 14.65 -7.91 10.43
N ALA A 159 13.85 -6.91 10.08
CA ALA A 159 12.66 -6.54 10.86
C ALA A 159 11.48 -7.48 10.55
N LEU A 160 11.34 -7.90 9.28
CA LEU A 160 10.33 -8.87 8.84
C LEU A 160 10.57 -10.27 9.43
N ALA A 161 11.81 -10.69 9.61
CA ALA A 161 12.14 -11.97 10.22
C ALA A 161 11.75 -12.08 11.71
N ARG A 162 11.44 -10.96 12.38
CA ARG A 162 11.05 -10.94 13.78
C ARG A 162 9.55 -11.14 13.94
N ARG A 163 9.13 -11.57 15.13
CA ARG A 163 7.72 -11.58 15.51
C ARG A 163 7.17 -10.15 15.49
N ARG A 164 6.07 -9.96 14.79
CA ARG A 164 5.41 -8.67 14.56
C ARG A 164 3.94 -8.78 14.94
N GLU A 165 3.37 -7.70 15.45
CA GLU A 165 1.92 -7.57 15.62
C GLU A 165 1.36 -6.79 14.43
N THR A 166 0.49 -7.43 13.66
CA THR A 166 -0.14 -6.82 12.50
C THR A 166 -1.49 -6.20 12.92
N PRO A 167 -1.69 -4.88 12.70
CA PRO A 167 -2.96 -4.23 13.01
C PRO A 167 -4.12 -4.84 12.24
N ARG A 168 -5.25 -5.02 12.92
CA ARG A 168 -6.51 -5.46 12.30
C ARG A 168 -7.45 -4.29 12.10
N PRO A 169 -8.23 -4.25 11.01
CA PRO A 169 -9.32 -3.28 10.87
C PRO A 169 -10.29 -3.35 12.07
N ARG A 170 -10.88 -2.21 12.44
CA ARG A 170 -11.88 -2.11 13.52
C ARG A 170 -13.10 -2.99 13.26
N ALA A 171 -13.54 -3.06 12.01
CA ALA A 171 -14.65 -3.88 11.58
C ALA A 171 -14.14 -5.10 10.80
N ASP A 172 -14.48 -6.29 11.27
CA ASP A 172 -14.32 -7.52 10.50
C ASP A 172 -15.62 -7.82 9.75
N HIS A 173 -15.67 -7.45 8.47
CA HIS A 173 -16.78 -7.76 7.57
C HIS A 173 -16.70 -9.17 6.98
N SER A 174 -15.76 -10.01 7.44
CA SER A 174 -15.69 -11.41 7.03
C SER A 174 -16.94 -12.14 7.48
N ARG A 175 -17.53 -12.93 6.57
CA ARG A 175 -18.63 -13.82 6.94
C ARG A 175 -18.08 -14.83 7.95
N LYS A 176 -18.66 -14.86 9.16
CA LYS A 176 -18.26 -15.78 10.26
C LYS A 176 -18.58 -17.25 9.98
N SER A 177 -19.17 -17.58 8.82
CA SER A 177 -19.59 -18.93 8.46
C SER A 177 -18.46 -19.71 7.76
N GLY A 178 -17.83 -20.62 8.50
CA GLY A 178 -17.35 -21.92 8.00
C GLY A 178 -16.30 -21.94 6.89
N GLY A 179 -15.02 -21.75 7.24
CA GLY A 179 -13.88 -22.12 6.41
C GLY A 179 -13.75 -21.38 5.07
N PRO A 180 -12.70 -21.69 4.28
CA PRO A 180 -12.68 -21.31 2.88
C PRO A 180 -13.94 -21.85 2.20
N VAL A 181 -14.61 -21.05 1.38
CA VAL A 181 -15.64 -21.56 0.46
C VAL A 181 -14.90 -22.00 -0.79
N PRO A 182 -14.53 -23.30 -0.96
CA PRO A 182 -13.88 -23.75 -2.16
C PRO A 182 -14.79 -23.48 -3.35
N LEU A 183 -14.29 -22.71 -4.32
CA LEU A 183 -14.92 -22.58 -5.61
C LEU A 183 -14.81 -23.94 -6.32
N THR A 184 -15.92 -24.65 -6.45
CA THR A 184 -15.97 -25.85 -7.29
C THR A 184 -16.04 -25.38 -8.74
N LEU A 185 -14.91 -25.41 -9.43
CA LEU A 185 -14.87 -25.09 -10.86
C LEU A 185 -15.41 -26.29 -11.65
N SER A 186 -16.55 -26.13 -12.30
CA SER A 186 -17.11 -27.15 -13.20
C SER A 186 -16.30 -27.33 -14.48
N ARG A 187 -15.50 -26.32 -14.84
CA ARG A 187 -14.50 -26.35 -15.91
C ARG A 187 -13.32 -25.44 -15.54
N PRO A 188 -12.08 -25.79 -15.94
CA PRO A 188 -10.97 -24.86 -15.85
C PRO A 188 -11.24 -23.61 -16.72
N PRO A 189 -10.77 -22.41 -16.31
CA PRO A 189 -10.90 -21.21 -17.11
C PRO A 189 -10.30 -21.41 -18.50
N ALA A 190 -10.98 -20.93 -19.54
CA ALA A 190 -10.47 -21.05 -20.91
C ALA A 190 -9.15 -20.29 -21.11
N ARG A 191 -8.87 -19.28 -20.28
CA ARG A 191 -7.62 -18.52 -20.21
C ARG A 191 -7.33 -18.14 -18.76
N LEU A 192 -6.04 -18.07 -18.42
CA LEU A 192 -5.57 -17.73 -17.06
C LEU A 192 -6.02 -16.34 -16.56
N CYS A 193 -6.39 -15.43 -17.47
CA CYS A 193 -6.81 -14.06 -17.16
C CYS A 193 -8.30 -13.78 -17.42
N ASN A 194 -9.15 -14.81 -17.53
CA ASN A 194 -10.58 -14.58 -17.61
C ASN A 194 -11.09 -13.92 -16.31
N GLU A 195 -11.80 -12.80 -16.44
CA GLU A 195 -12.40 -12.05 -15.32
C GLU A 195 -13.48 -12.86 -14.59
N SER A 196 -14.07 -13.84 -15.28
CA SER A 196 -14.98 -14.83 -14.72
C SER A 196 -14.31 -16.21 -14.71
N PRO A 197 -14.29 -16.92 -13.56
CA PRO A 197 -13.88 -18.32 -13.50
C PRO A 197 -14.94 -19.27 -14.11
N VAL A 198 -16.07 -18.71 -14.57
CA VAL A 198 -17.17 -19.37 -15.30
C VAL A 198 -17.18 -18.93 -16.75
#